data_AF-A0AAV9NAX4-F1
#
_entry.id   AF-A0AAV9NAX4-F1
#
_cell.length_a   1.000
_cell.length_b   1.000
_cell.length_c   1.000
_cell.angle_alpha   90.00
_cell.angle_beta   90.00
_cell.angle_gamma   90.00
#
_symmetry.space_group_name_H-M   'P 1'
#
loop_
_entity.id
_entity.type
_entity.pdbx_description
1 polymer ?
#
loop_
_entity_poly.entity_id
_entity_poly.type
_entity_poly.pdbx_seq_one_letter_code
_entity_poly.pdbx_strand_id
1 'polypeptide(L)'
;MPPMTFNLPLRLSSSNPSSSITNHPSFAFCYADKPAALTHFLEKKSPLAPKDLFANHEFMTYIMSKEEGPTVQYENLRPALTALRPWLRLSPNGRKLLNFYKDFLQLHGQWVMAATEQASYEIHIQLTIAVYLKRGRDQKLLAQMEKDLPGITVAIMNHQTPCPPNFEKCTQAKIAAMSQKTNELVRRLTDLKKSNEFKTQHSRLLATMALAEKKLEKMRSQRKSREAAQAALRRSNDSDNVRQLGTTGMVRHLPHVEESLREFTEEEKDTYFNFNEPVASVGATG
;
A
#
# COMPACT_ATOMS: atom_id res chain seq x y z
N MET A 1 2.27 -11.86 36.15
CA MET A 1 1.53 -10.70 35.59
C MET A 1 0.53 -11.24 34.58
N PRO A 2 -0.78 -11.11 34.79
CA PRO A 2 -1.76 -11.58 33.81
C PRO A 2 -1.77 -10.63 32.60
N PRO A 3 -1.94 -11.14 31.37
CA PRO A 3 -2.06 -10.30 30.20
C PRO A 3 -3.36 -9.49 30.28
N MET A 4 -3.25 -8.16 30.23
CA MET A 4 -4.41 -7.29 30.02
C MET A 4 -4.96 -7.53 28.61
N THR A 5 -5.92 -8.44 28.49
CA THR A 5 -6.83 -8.48 27.35
C THR A 5 -7.73 -7.25 27.43
N PHE A 6 -7.44 -6.25 26.59
CA PHE A 6 -8.37 -5.15 26.33
C PHE A 6 -9.53 -5.69 25.48
N ASN A 7 -10.39 -6.49 26.11
CA ASN A 7 -11.67 -6.88 25.54
C ASN A 7 -12.59 -5.66 25.64
N LEU A 8 -12.55 -4.79 24.63
CA LEU A 8 -13.67 -3.90 24.36
C LEU A 8 -14.89 -4.81 24.12
N PRO A 9 -15.92 -4.78 24.98
CA PRO A 9 -17.09 -5.59 24.76
C PRO A 9 -17.73 -5.09 23.47
N LEU A 10 -17.60 -5.87 22.39
CA LEU A 10 -18.61 -5.90 21.36
C LEU A 10 -19.88 -6.41 22.04
N ARG A 11 -20.61 -5.49 22.68
CA ARG A 11 -22.05 -5.60 22.70
C ARG A 11 -22.43 -5.62 21.22
N LEU A 12 -22.60 -6.82 20.67
CA LEU A 12 -23.71 -7.08 19.77
C LEU A 12 -24.90 -6.37 20.43
N SER A 13 -25.26 -5.17 19.98
CA SER A 13 -26.44 -4.47 20.47
C SER A 13 -27.69 -5.14 19.90
N SER A 14 -27.79 -6.45 20.13
CA SER A 14 -29.05 -7.03 20.48
C SER A 14 -29.48 -6.36 21.79
N SER A 15 -30.69 -5.78 21.77
CA SER A 15 -31.55 -5.53 22.94
C SER A 15 -31.35 -4.35 23.90
N ASN A 16 -30.59 -3.29 23.59
CA ASN A 16 -30.78 -2.01 24.31
C ASN A 16 -31.56 -0.99 23.44
N PRO A 17 -32.89 -0.86 23.61
CA PRO A 17 -33.73 0.05 22.82
C PRO A 17 -33.54 1.55 23.15
N SER A 18 -32.53 1.92 23.95
CA SER A 18 -32.28 3.28 24.43
C SER A 18 -31.04 3.97 23.86
N SER A 19 -30.16 3.28 23.12
CA SER A 19 -29.01 3.91 22.45
C SER A 19 -29.34 4.19 20.99
N SER A 20 -29.36 5.48 20.62
CA SER A 20 -29.51 5.93 19.24
C SER A 20 -28.46 5.31 18.32
N ILE A 21 -28.84 5.01 17.08
CA ILE A 21 -27.92 4.49 16.06
C ILE A 21 -26.79 5.47 15.74
N THR A 22 -26.97 6.77 16.03
CA THR A 22 -25.94 7.78 15.85
C THR A 22 -24.69 7.51 16.70
N ASN A 23 -24.83 6.73 17.77
CA ASN A 23 -23.70 6.30 18.61
C ASN A 23 -22.95 5.09 18.03
N HIS A 24 -23.46 4.47 16.97
CA HIS A 24 -22.81 3.32 16.35
C HIS A 24 -21.58 3.81 15.55
N PRO A 25 -20.37 3.26 15.78
CA PRO A 25 -19.16 3.73 15.09
C PRO A 25 -19.28 3.60 13.56
N SER A 26 -19.86 2.52 13.05
CA SER A 26 -20.14 2.39 11.61
C SER A 26 -21.11 3.45 11.07
N PHE A 27 -22.03 3.97 11.88
CA PHE A 27 -22.88 5.10 11.47
C PHE A 27 -22.05 6.39 11.37
N ALA A 28 -21.26 6.67 12.42
CA ALA A 28 -20.41 7.85 12.47
C ALA A 28 -19.45 7.90 11.27
N PHE A 29 -18.81 6.78 10.94
CA PHE A 29 -17.88 6.76 9.81
C PHE A 29 -18.58 6.77 8.45
N CYS A 30 -19.75 6.16 8.27
CA CYS A 30 -20.34 5.98 6.94
C CYS A 30 -21.45 6.98 6.58
N TYR A 31 -22.16 7.53 7.56
CA TYR A 31 -23.40 8.28 7.33
C TYR A 31 -23.45 9.64 8.04
N ALA A 32 -22.75 9.83 9.16
CA ALA A 32 -22.74 11.12 9.85
C ALA A 32 -22.08 12.22 9.01
N ASP A 33 -22.76 13.37 8.89
CA ASP A 33 -22.33 14.54 8.12
C ASP A 33 -22.01 14.22 6.63
N LYS A 34 -22.62 13.14 6.11
CA LYS A 34 -22.44 12.65 4.72
C LYS A 34 -23.78 12.62 3.99
N PRO A 35 -24.26 13.76 3.47
CA PRO A 35 -25.59 13.86 2.86
C PRO A 35 -25.75 12.93 1.65
N ALA A 36 -24.70 12.69 0.87
CA ALA A 36 -24.74 11.75 -0.26
C ALA A 36 -24.98 10.30 0.18
N ALA A 37 -24.39 9.87 1.30
CA ALA A 37 -24.58 8.52 1.83
C ALA A 37 -26.00 8.33 2.42
N LEU A 38 -26.53 9.37 3.09
CA LEU A 38 -27.90 9.39 3.58
C LEU A 38 -28.92 9.41 2.42
N THR A 39 -28.66 10.19 1.37
CA THR A 39 -29.49 10.23 0.15
C THR A 39 -29.51 8.86 -0.53
N HIS A 40 -28.34 8.22 -0.67
CA HIS A 40 -28.24 6.86 -1.20
C HIS A 40 -29.08 5.86 -0.40
N PHE A 41 -29.02 5.93 0.94
CA PHE A 41 -29.82 5.07 1.80
C PHE A 41 -31.33 5.23 1.55
N LEU A 42 -31.82 6.46 1.36
CA LEU A 42 -33.23 6.73 1.12
C LEU A 42 -33.71 6.31 -0.27
N GLU A 43 -32.95 6.68 -1.31
CA GLU A 43 -33.35 6.47 -2.70
C GLU A 43 -33.18 5.01 -3.12
N LYS A 44 -32.03 4.42 -2.84
CA LYS A 44 -31.69 3.08 -3.34
C LYS A 44 -32.07 1.97 -2.37
N LYS A 45 -32.31 2.28 -1.10
CA LYS A 45 -32.70 1.31 -0.05
C LYS A 45 -31.78 0.10 0.00
N SER A 46 -30.50 0.32 -0.28
CA SER A 46 -29.46 -0.70 -0.28
C SER A 46 -28.29 -0.25 0.59
N PRO A 47 -27.48 -1.18 1.11
CA PRO A 47 -26.21 -0.85 1.73
C PRO A 47 -25.31 -0.04 0.79
N LEU A 48 -24.39 0.75 1.37
CA LEU A 48 -23.38 1.46 0.59
C LEU A 48 -22.52 0.48 -0.21
N ALA A 49 -22.13 0.90 -1.41
CA ALA A 49 -21.32 0.06 -2.28
C ALA A 49 -19.93 -0.16 -1.64
N PRO A 50 -19.33 -1.36 -1.78
CA PRO A 50 -18.03 -1.65 -1.20
C PRO A 50 -16.94 -0.65 -1.63
N LYS A 51 -16.99 -0.17 -2.89
CA LYS A 51 -16.05 0.82 -3.41
C LYS A 51 -16.03 2.12 -2.58
N ASP A 52 -17.20 2.61 -2.20
CA ASP A 52 -17.34 3.84 -1.43
C ASP A 52 -16.87 3.66 0.02
N LEU A 53 -17.04 2.44 0.56
CA LEU A 53 -16.56 2.06 1.88
C LEU A 53 -15.03 1.92 1.92
N PHE A 54 -14.41 1.34 0.88
CA PHE A 54 -12.94 1.23 0.79
C PHE A 54 -12.24 2.57 0.60
N ALA A 55 -12.90 3.55 0.00
CA ALA A 55 -12.38 4.91 -0.12
C ALA A 55 -12.32 5.64 1.24
N ASN A 56 -13.13 5.20 2.22
CA ASN A 56 -13.18 5.80 3.54
C ASN A 56 -12.09 5.23 4.46
N HIS A 57 -10.98 5.95 4.60
CA HIS A 57 -9.83 5.49 5.38
C HIS A 57 -10.17 5.23 6.86
N GLU A 58 -10.98 6.07 7.50
CA GLU A 58 -11.35 5.91 8.91
C GLU A 58 -12.18 4.65 9.15
N PHE A 59 -13.14 4.38 8.26
CA PHE A 59 -13.92 3.16 8.31
C PHE A 59 -13.06 1.91 8.11
N MET A 60 -12.12 1.96 7.17
CA MET A 60 -11.19 0.86 6.93
C MET A 60 -10.27 0.62 8.12
N THR A 61 -9.74 1.67 8.74
CA THR A 61 -8.93 1.57 9.96
C THR A 61 -9.75 0.97 11.11
N TYR A 62 -11.03 1.35 11.24
CA TYR A 62 -11.93 0.73 12.20
C TYR A 62 -12.13 -0.78 11.94
N ILE A 63 -12.40 -1.20 10.69
CA ILE A 63 -12.53 -2.62 10.34
C ILE A 63 -11.24 -3.39 10.61
N MET A 64 -10.09 -2.83 10.23
CA MET A 64 -8.77 -3.42 10.45
C MET A 64 -8.46 -3.57 11.95
N SER A 65 -8.94 -2.65 12.80
CA SER A 65 -8.78 -2.76 14.26
C SER A 65 -9.55 -3.93 14.89
N LYS A 66 -10.52 -4.50 14.17
CA LYS A 66 -11.29 -5.67 14.60
C LYS A 66 -10.66 -7.00 14.19
N GLU A 67 -9.49 -6.96 13.56
CA GLU A 67 -8.78 -8.18 13.19
C GLU A 67 -8.37 -8.97 14.44
N GLU A 68 -8.73 -10.25 14.49
CA GLU A 68 -8.35 -11.12 15.59
C GLU A 68 -6.91 -11.65 15.45
N GLY A 69 -6.28 -11.91 16.61
CA GLY A 69 -4.97 -12.53 16.71
C GLY A 69 -3.80 -11.55 16.64
N PRO A 70 -2.58 -12.04 16.32
CA PRO A 70 -1.39 -11.22 16.24
C PRO A 70 -1.55 -10.09 15.21
N THR A 71 -1.22 -8.86 15.60
CA THR A 71 -1.26 -7.71 14.70
C THR A 71 -0.10 -7.77 13.70
N VAL A 72 -0.41 -7.52 12.43
CA VAL A 72 0.59 -7.44 11.36
C VAL A 72 0.58 -6.04 10.79
N GLN A 73 1.76 -5.43 10.64
CA GLN A 73 1.88 -4.10 10.05
C GLN A 73 1.76 -4.17 8.52
N TYR A 74 0.52 -4.20 8.02
CA TYR A 74 0.24 -4.33 6.58
C TYR A 74 0.76 -3.17 5.74
N GLU A 75 0.81 -1.96 6.31
CA GLU A 75 1.29 -0.75 5.63
C GLU A 75 2.75 -0.86 5.20
N ASN A 76 3.60 -1.39 6.08
CA ASN A 76 5.03 -1.56 5.82
C ASN A 76 5.34 -2.85 5.05
N LEU A 77 4.47 -3.86 5.16
CA LEU A 77 4.67 -5.16 4.55
C LEU A 77 4.63 -5.11 3.01
N ARG A 78 3.65 -4.41 2.42
CA ARG A 78 3.49 -4.35 0.95
C ARG A 78 4.67 -3.63 0.26
N PRO A 79 5.11 -2.45 0.72
CA PRO A 79 6.30 -1.79 0.18
C PRO A 79 7.57 -2.63 0.36
N ALA A 80 7.77 -3.25 1.53
CA ALA A 80 8.93 -4.10 1.79
C ALA A 80 9.01 -5.29 0.84
N LEU A 81 7.90 -6.01 0.64
CA LEU A 81 7.82 -7.13 -0.30
C LEU A 81 8.05 -6.66 -1.75
N THR A 82 7.55 -5.49 -2.11
CA THR A 82 7.74 -4.92 -3.46
C THR A 82 9.21 -4.58 -3.71
N ALA A 83 9.87 -3.94 -2.75
CA ALA A 83 11.29 -3.59 -2.85
C ALA A 83 12.20 -4.83 -2.92
N LEU A 84 11.88 -5.88 -2.14
CA LEU A 84 12.66 -7.12 -2.11
C LEU A 84 12.33 -8.08 -3.27
N ARG A 85 11.22 -7.86 -3.98
CA ARG A 85 10.72 -8.74 -5.05
C ARG A 85 11.77 -9.13 -6.10
N PRO A 86 12.60 -8.22 -6.64
CA PRO A 86 13.59 -8.58 -7.66
C PRO A 86 14.62 -9.60 -7.13
N TRP A 87 14.98 -9.49 -5.86
CA TRP A 87 16.01 -10.29 -5.21
C TRP A 87 15.45 -11.64 -4.76
N LEU A 88 14.22 -11.64 -4.23
CA LEU A 88 13.53 -12.85 -3.77
C LEU A 88 13.15 -13.78 -4.94
N ARG A 89 12.90 -13.24 -6.13
CA ARG A 89 12.59 -14.05 -7.33
C ARG A 89 13.74 -14.94 -7.79
N LEU A 90 14.98 -14.53 -7.56
CA LEU A 90 16.18 -15.23 -8.01
C LEU A 90 16.46 -16.50 -7.18
N SER A 91 15.90 -16.61 -5.97
CA SER A 91 16.10 -17.75 -5.08
C SER A 91 14.86 -18.64 -4.99
N PRO A 92 14.99 -19.98 -4.97
CA PRO A 92 13.86 -20.88 -4.72
C PRO A 92 13.20 -20.62 -3.35
N ASN A 93 13.98 -20.26 -2.33
CA ASN A 93 13.45 -19.94 -1.00
C ASN A 93 12.75 -18.56 -1.00
N GLY A 94 13.25 -17.60 -1.77
CA GLY A 94 12.59 -16.31 -1.93
C GLY A 94 11.27 -16.40 -2.71
N ARG A 95 11.17 -17.30 -3.69
CA ARG A 95 9.90 -17.61 -4.37
C ARG A 95 8.86 -18.20 -3.41
N LYS A 96 9.27 -19.13 -2.54
CA LYS A 96 8.39 -19.67 -1.48
C LYS A 96 7.89 -18.57 -0.54
N LEU A 97 8.77 -17.65 -0.13
CA LEU A 97 8.42 -16.51 0.72
C LEU A 97 7.40 -15.58 0.04
N LEU A 98 7.61 -15.25 -1.24
CA LEU A 98 6.69 -14.40 -2.01
C LEU A 98 5.33 -15.05 -2.20
N ASN A 99 5.27 -16.36 -2.47
CA ASN A 99 4.01 -17.08 -2.59
C ASN A 99 3.25 -17.11 -1.26
N PHE A 100 3.94 -17.40 -0.15
CA PHE A 100 3.34 -17.37 1.17
C PHE A 100 2.68 -16.01 1.47
N TYR A 101 3.39 -14.91 1.25
CA TYR A 101 2.83 -13.59 1.49
C TYR A 101 1.75 -13.18 0.49
N LYS A 102 1.80 -13.68 -0.75
CA LYS A 102 0.71 -13.50 -1.71
C LYS A 102 -0.57 -14.15 -1.20
N ASP A 103 -0.49 -15.40 -0.77
CA ASP A 103 -1.64 -16.15 -0.27
C ASP A 103 -2.17 -15.54 1.04
N PHE A 104 -1.26 -15.12 1.94
CA PHE A 104 -1.61 -14.39 3.16
C PHE A 104 -2.34 -13.08 2.87
N LEU A 105 -1.80 -12.24 1.97
CA LEU A 105 -2.42 -10.97 1.62
C LEU A 105 -3.75 -11.15 0.87
N GLN A 106 -3.90 -12.21 0.10
CA GLN A 106 -5.15 -12.57 -0.56
C GLN A 106 -6.21 -12.99 0.47
N LEU A 107 -5.85 -13.84 1.43
CA LEU A 107 -6.75 -14.25 2.51
C LEU A 107 -7.15 -13.05 3.38
N HIS A 108 -6.19 -12.19 3.73
CA HIS A 108 -6.46 -10.94 4.44
C HIS A 108 -7.40 -10.04 3.63
N GLY A 109 -7.17 -9.86 2.33
CA GLY A 109 -8.06 -9.10 1.46
C GLY A 109 -9.49 -9.65 1.41
N GLN A 110 -9.64 -10.97 1.36
CA GLN A 110 -10.96 -11.63 1.41
C GLN A 110 -11.67 -11.37 2.74
N TRP A 111 -10.95 -11.42 3.86
CA TRP A 111 -11.50 -11.10 5.17
C TRP A 111 -11.94 -9.64 5.25
N VAL A 112 -11.10 -8.70 4.84
CA VAL A 112 -11.43 -7.26 4.85
C VAL A 112 -12.69 -6.98 4.02
N MET A 113 -12.82 -7.60 2.85
CA MET A 113 -14.01 -7.49 2.01
C MET A 113 -15.25 -8.02 2.75
N ALA A 114 -15.19 -9.23 3.29
CA ALA A 114 -16.31 -9.86 3.98
C ALA A 114 -16.73 -9.09 5.24
N ALA A 115 -15.78 -8.63 6.05
CA ALA A 115 -16.03 -7.83 7.25
C ALA A 115 -16.67 -6.48 6.91
N THR A 116 -16.20 -5.83 5.83
CA THR A 116 -16.77 -4.57 5.33
C THR A 116 -18.21 -4.76 4.84
N GLU A 117 -18.45 -5.80 4.03
CA GLU A 117 -19.80 -6.13 3.55
C GLU A 117 -20.77 -6.43 4.70
N GLN A 118 -20.33 -7.22 5.69
CA GLN A 118 -21.12 -7.53 6.86
C GLN A 118 -21.45 -6.27 7.67
N ALA A 119 -20.45 -5.45 8.00
CA ALA A 119 -20.65 -4.23 8.77
C ALA A 119 -21.56 -3.22 8.05
N SER A 120 -21.44 -3.09 6.72
CA SER A 120 -22.32 -2.26 5.87
C SER A 120 -23.76 -2.75 5.89
N TYR A 121 -23.95 -4.07 5.82
CA TYR A 121 -25.30 -4.66 5.84
C TYR A 121 -25.95 -4.53 7.22
N GLU A 122 -25.19 -4.75 8.29
CA GLU A 122 -25.67 -4.59 9.67
C GLU A 122 -26.12 -3.15 9.95
N ILE A 123 -25.32 -2.15 9.57
CA ILE A 123 -25.72 -0.74 9.76
C ILE A 123 -26.93 -0.37 8.90
N HIS A 124 -27.03 -0.89 7.67
CA HIS A 124 -28.19 -0.67 6.81
C HIS A 124 -29.48 -1.23 7.42
N ILE A 125 -29.42 -2.42 8.03
CA ILE A 125 -30.57 -3.01 8.73
C ILE A 125 -30.96 -2.17 9.92
N GLN A 126 -29.99 -1.78 10.75
CA GLN A 126 -30.25 -0.94 11.92
C GLN A 126 -30.88 0.41 11.51
N LEU A 127 -30.39 1.03 10.44
CA LEU A 127 -30.96 2.26 9.88
C LEU A 127 -32.39 2.06 9.39
N THR A 128 -32.63 0.97 8.66
CA THR A 128 -33.97 0.64 8.14
C THR A 128 -34.95 0.41 9.28
N ILE A 129 -34.51 -0.26 10.36
CA ILE A 129 -35.32 -0.47 11.55
C ILE A 129 -35.61 0.87 12.24
N ALA A 130 -34.59 1.71 12.44
CA ALA A 130 -34.74 2.99 13.14
C ALA A 130 -35.64 3.98 12.38
N VAL A 131 -35.47 4.07 11.06
CA VAL A 131 -36.16 5.05 10.20
C VAL A 131 -37.58 4.58 9.84
N TYR A 132 -37.73 3.34 9.38
CA TYR A 132 -39.00 2.89 8.80
C TYR A 132 -39.85 2.04 9.76
N LEU A 133 -39.25 1.12 10.51
CA LEU A 133 -40.01 0.16 11.33
C LEU A 133 -40.34 0.67 12.74
N LYS A 134 -39.43 1.45 13.36
CA LYS A 134 -39.57 2.04 14.70
C LYS A 134 -39.65 3.57 14.62
N ARG A 135 -40.52 4.07 13.74
CA ARG A 135 -40.72 5.51 13.47
C ARG A 135 -40.83 6.30 14.78
N GLY A 136 -40.05 7.37 14.89
CA GLY A 136 -40.13 8.32 16.03
C GLY A 136 -39.40 7.90 17.31
N ARG A 137 -38.80 6.70 17.37
CA ARG A 137 -38.05 6.25 18.56
C ARG A 137 -36.63 6.81 18.64
N ASP A 138 -36.02 7.11 17.49
CA ASP A 138 -34.67 7.66 17.40
C ASP A 138 -34.72 9.12 16.91
N GLN A 139 -35.11 10.02 17.82
CA GLN A 139 -35.23 11.46 17.51
C GLN A 139 -33.88 12.09 17.17
N LYS A 140 -32.77 11.56 17.71
CA LYS A 140 -31.42 12.07 17.41
C LYS A 140 -31.03 11.78 15.97
N LEU A 141 -31.30 10.57 15.48
CA LEU A 141 -31.09 10.21 14.08
C LEU A 141 -31.91 11.11 13.15
N LEU A 142 -33.20 11.30 13.46
CA LEU A 142 -34.07 12.15 12.63
C LEU A 142 -33.60 13.61 12.62
N ALA A 143 -33.21 14.15 13.77
CA ALA A 143 -32.66 15.51 13.84
C ALA A 143 -31.36 15.66 13.04
N GLN A 144 -30.48 14.64 13.07
CA GLN A 144 -29.27 14.64 12.27
C GLN A 144 -29.56 14.52 10.76
N MET A 145 -30.49 13.65 10.38
CA MET A 145 -30.92 13.52 8.98
C MET A 145 -31.58 14.80 8.46
N GLU A 146 -32.41 15.47 9.27
CA GLU A 146 -33.06 16.73 8.91
C GLU A 146 -32.07 17.90 8.81
N LYS A 147 -31.01 17.90 9.64
CA LYS A 147 -29.89 18.84 9.53
C LYS A 147 -29.16 18.68 8.19
N ASP A 148 -28.88 17.43 7.79
CA ASP A 148 -28.08 17.15 6.59
C ASP A 148 -28.92 17.16 5.31
N LEU A 149 -30.22 16.87 5.41
CA LEU A 149 -31.19 16.79 4.31
C LEU A 149 -32.53 17.40 4.78
N PRO A 150 -32.81 18.68 4.50
CA PRO A 150 -34.05 19.33 4.94
C PRO A 150 -35.28 18.74 4.22
N GLY A 151 -36.38 18.56 4.95
CA GLY A 151 -37.65 17.99 4.45
C GLY A 151 -37.70 16.47 4.43
N ILE A 152 -36.64 15.80 4.90
CA ILE A 152 -36.51 14.34 4.89
C ILE A 152 -37.57 13.64 5.73
N THR A 153 -38.00 14.28 6.81
CA THR A 153 -39.01 13.73 7.72
C THR A 153 -40.34 13.49 6.99
N VAL A 154 -40.74 14.41 6.11
CA VAL A 154 -41.96 14.29 5.30
C VAL A 154 -41.82 13.17 4.26
N ALA A 155 -40.66 13.07 3.61
CA ALA A 155 -40.37 12.01 2.64
C ALA A 155 -40.41 10.62 3.29
N ILE A 156 -39.79 10.46 4.47
CA ILE A 156 -39.81 9.21 5.25
C ILE A 156 -41.24 8.83 5.66
N MET A 157 -42.06 9.80 6.08
CA MET A 157 -43.44 9.52 6.49
C MET A 157 -44.29 8.97 5.34
N ASN A 158 -44.08 9.51 4.13
CA ASN A 158 -44.80 9.11 2.92
C ASN A 158 -44.32 7.79 2.30
N HIS A 159 -43.22 7.21 2.80
CA HIS A 159 -42.71 5.94 2.29
C HIS A 159 -43.46 4.72 2.85
N GLN A 160 -43.62 3.72 1.99
CA GLN A 160 -44.19 2.43 2.37
C GLN A 160 -43.25 1.68 3.30
N THR A 161 -43.77 1.29 4.47
CA THR A 161 -43.01 0.55 5.47
C THR A 161 -42.84 -0.91 5.05
N PRO A 162 -41.63 -1.49 5.17
CA PRO A 162 -41.45 -2.93 4.96
C PRO A 162 -42.33 -3.73 5.94
N CYS A 163 -42.85 -4.88 5.50
CA CYS A 163 -43.54 -5.80 6.38
C CYS A 163 -42.54 -6.35 7.43
N PRO A 164 -42.71 -6.05 8.74
CA PRO A 164 -41.72 -6.39 9.77
C PRO A 164 -41.31 -7.87 9.81
N PRO A 165 -42.23 -8.86 9.82
CA PRO A 165 -41.84 -10.27 9.92
C PRO A 165 -41.11 -10.78 8.68
N ASN A 166 -41.42 -10.26 7.49
CA ASN A 166 -40.72 -10.63 6.26
C ASN A 166 -39.32 -10.00 6.21
N PHE A 167 -39.20 -8.74 6.64
CA PHE A 167 -37.92 -8.05 6.73
C PHE A 167 -36.98 -8.75 7.72
N GLU A 168 -37.45 -9.09 8.92
CA GLU A 168 -36.64 -9.77 9.94
C GLU A 168 -36.16 -11.15 9.47
N LYS A 169 -37.04 -11.97 8.87
CA LYS A 169 -36.66 -13.29 8.33
C LYS A 169 -35.61 -13.19 7.23
N CYS A 170 -35.81 -12.30 6.26
CA CYS A 170 -34.87 -12.13 5.15
C CYS A 170 -33.52 -11.56 5.60
N THR A 171 -33.52 -10.64 6.56
CA THR A 171 -32.29 -10.00 7.05
C THR A 171 -31.50 -10.91 7.97
N GLN A 172 -32.15 -11.68 8.85
CA GLN A 172 -31.48 -12.63 9.75
C GLN A 172 -30.74 -13.73 8.97
N ALA A 173 -31.38 -14.34 7.98
CA ALA A 173 -30.75 -15.37 7.16
C ALA A 173 -29.51 -14.84 6.43
N LYS A 174 -29.60 -13.61 5.91
CA LYS A 174 -28.50 -12.97 5.18
C LYS A 174 -27.35 -12.57 6.09
N ILE A 175 -27.64 -12.00 7.27
CA ILE A 175 -26.61 -11.71 8.29
C ILE A 175 -25.92 -13.00 8.69
N ALA A 176 -26.66 -14.05 9.04
CA ALA A 176 -26.09 -15.33 9.48
C ALA A 176 -25.12 -15.91 8.44
N ALA A 177 -25.50 -15.88 7.16
CA ALA A 177 -24.63 -16.33 6.07
C ALA A 177 -23.35 -15.48 5.94
N MET A 178 -23.44 -14.15 6.09
CA MET A 178 -22.28 -13.26 6.03
C MET A 178 -21.37 -13.43 7.25
N SER A 179 -21.94 -13.50 8.46
CA SER A 179 -21.18 -13.75 9.68
C SER A 179 -20.46 -15.10 9.64
N GLN A 180 -21.10 -16.15 9.11
CA GLN A 180 -20.46 -17.46 8.94
C GLN A 180 -19.21 -17.36 8.04
N LYS A 181 -19.33 -16.69 6.88
CA LYS A 181 -18.22 -16.47 5.95
C LYS A 181 -17.10 -15.66 6.58
N THR A 182 -17.43 -14.57 7.29
CA THR A 182 -16.45 -13.73 7.99
C THR A 182 -15.73 -14.53 9.07
N ASN A 183 -16.46 -15.28 9.90
CA ASN A 183 -15.90 -16.10 10.98
C ASN A 183 -14.98 -17.20 10.45
N GLU A 184 -15.32 -17.83 9.33
CA GLU A 184 -14.44 -18.81 8.69
C GLU A 184 -13.12 -18.19 8.24
N LEU A 185 -13.17 -16.99 7.63
CA LEU A 185 -11.97 -16.26 7.21
C LEU A 185 -11.13 -15.79 8.41
N VAL A 186 -11.77 -15.30 9.46
CA VAL A 186 -11.10 -14.94 10.74
C VAL A 186 -10.39 -16.16 11.32
N ARG A 187 -11.03 -17.32 11.34
CA ARG A 187 -10.43 -18.55 11.86
C ARG A 187 -9.20 -18.93 11.03
N ARG A 188 -9.32 -18.96 9.70
CA ARG A 188 -8.20 -19.28 8.79
C ARG A 188 -7.03 -18.30 8.96
N LEU A 189 -7.29 -17.01 9.06
CA LEU A 189 -6.27 -15.98 9.31
C LEU A 189 -5.58 -16.19 10.64
N THR A 190 -6.36 -16.43 11.69
CA THR A 190 -5.85 -16.63 13.05
C THR A 190 -4.99 -17.89 13.13
N ASP A 191 -5.46 -18.99 12.55
CA ASP A 191 -4.73 -20.26 12.49
C ASP A 191 -3.41 -20.09 11.73
N LEU A 192 -3.45 -19.40 10.59
CA LEU A 192 -2.26 -19.13 9.79
C LEU A 192 -1.27 -18.23 10.54
N LYS A 193 -1.72 -17.15 11.19
CA LYS A 193 -0.86 -16.27 12.00
C LYS A 193 -0.20 -17.00 13.17
N LYS A 194 -0.91 -17.97 13.78
CA LYS A 194 -0.40 -18.79 14.89
C LYS A 194 0.53 -19.90 14.43
N SER A 195 0.48 -20.27 13.14
CA SER A 195 1.25 -21.38 12.59
C SER A 195 2.77 -21.18 12.70
N ASN A 196 3.49 -22.30 12.81
CA ASN A 196 4.96 -22.29 12.75
C ASN A 196 5.47 -21.87 11.37
N GLU A 197 4.68 -22.09 10.31
CA GLU A 197 5.00 -21.64 8.97
C GLU A 197 5.07 -20.11 8.91
N PHE A 198 4.06 -19.42 9.45
CA PHE A 198 4.08 -17.96 9.52
C PHE A 198 5.29 -17.43 10.29
N LYS A 199 5.58 -18.00 11.46
CA LYS A 199 6.79 -17.62 12.23
C LYS A 199 8.08 -17.80 11.43
N THR A 200 8.20 -18.92 10.71
CA THR A 200 9.39 -19.25 9.91
C THR A 200 9.55 -18.33 8.71
N GLN A 201 8.46 -18.04 8.00
CA GLN A 201 8.51 -17.15 6.83
C GLN A 201 8.67 -15.69 7.28
N HIS A 202 8.07 -15.30 8.40
CA HIS A 202 8.23 -13.96 8.95
C HIS A 202 9.64 -13.70 9.45
N SER A 203 10.25 -14.62 10.18
CA SER A 203 11.66 -14.49 10.60
C SER A 203 12.61 -14.43 9.41
N ARG A 204 12.35 -15.19 8.35
CA ARG A 204 13.10 -15.09 7.08
C ARG A 204 12.95 -13.73 6.43
N LEU A 205 11.74 -13.16 6.39
CA LEU A 205 11.52 -11.83 5.86
C LEU A 205 12.34 -10.79 6.64
N LEU A 206 12.27 -10.81 7.98
CA LEU A 206 13.05 -9.90 8.82
C LEU A 206 14.56 -10.02 8.59
N ALA A 207 15.07 -11.26 8.50
CA ALA A 207 16.47 -11.49 8.17
C ALA A 207 16.86 -10.95 6.79
N THR A 208 15.99 -11.13 5.77
CA THR A 208 16.24 -10.59 4.43
C THR A 208 16.21 -9.06 4.41
N MET A 209 15.35 -8.42 5.20
CA MET A 209 15.31 -6.96 5.35
C MET A 209 16.61 -6.45 6.01
N ALA A 210 17.02 -7.05 7.13
CA ALA A 210 18.26 -6.67 7.81
C ALA A 210 19.50 -6.84 6.91
N LEU A 211 19.56 -7.92 6.12
CA LEU A 211 20.64 -8.12 5.14
C LEU A 211 20.61 -7.07 4.02
N ALA A 212 19.42 -6.72 3.51
CA ALA A 212 19.26 -5.70 2.49
C ALA A 212 19.67 -4.31 3.01
N GLU A 213 19.27 -3.95 4.23
CA GLU A 213 19.65 -2.70 4.90
C GLU A 213 21.16 -2.62 5.11
N LYS A 214 21.79 -3.68 5.62
CA LYS A 214 23.26 -3.74 5.78
C LYS A 214 23.99 -3.56 4.45
N LYS A 215 23.46 -4.15 3.37
CA LYS A 215 24.03 -4.00 2.02
C LYS A 215 23.84 -2.57 1.49
N LEU A 216 22.68 -1.97 1.70
CA LEU A 216 22.42 -0.57 1.31
C LEU A 216 23.34 0.39 2.05
N GLU A 217 23.56 0.19 3.35
CA GLU A 217 24.45 1.03 4.13
C GLU A 217 25.91 0.92 3.65
N LYS A 218 26.37 -0.30 3.33
CA LYS A 218 27.69 -0.51 2.72
C LYS A 218 27.82 0.18 1.36
N MET A 219 26.79 0.13 0.51
CA MET A 219 26.81 0.80 -0.78
C MET A 219 26.82 2.34 -0.63
N ARG A 220 26.07 2.87 0.35
CA ARG A 220 26.04 4.31 0.65
C ARG A 220 27.38 4.80 1.18
N SER A 221 28.03 4.08 2.09
CA SER A 221 29.35 4.45 2.61
C SER A 221 30.43 4.36 1.52
N GLN A 222 30.40 3.33 0.68
CA GLN A 222 31.29 3.23 -0.48
C GLN A 222 31.08 4.36 -1.48
N ARG A 223 29.82 4.74 -1.75
CA ARG A 223 29.51 5.87 -2.63
C ARG A 223 30.04 7.19 -2.04
N LYS A 224 29.79 7.47 -0.76
CA LYS A 224 30.34 8.66 -0.08
C LYS A 224 31.87 8.69 -0.13
N SER A 225 32.52 7.55 0.09
CA SER A 225 33.98 7.44 0.00
C SER A 225 34.49 7.69 -1.42
N ARG A 226 33.82 7.17 -2.45
CA ARG A 226 34.15 7.43 -3.86
C ARG A 226 33.94 8.89 -4.25
N GLU A 227 32.82 9.48 -3.83
CA GLU A 227 32.53 10.90 -4.06
C GLU A 227 33.56 11.80 -3.36
N ALA A 228 33.96 11.48 -2.13
CA ALA A 228 35.01 12.19 -1.41
C ALA A 228 36.39 12.04 -2.09
N ALA A 229 36.74 10.83 -2.53
CA ALA A 229 37.98 10.57 -3.27
C ALA A 229 38.00 11.34 -4.61
N GLN A 230 36.89 11.34 -5.35
CA GLN A 230 36.76 12.11 -6.58
C GLN A 230 36.81 13.62 -6.32
N ALA A 231 36.19 14.11 -5.24
CA ALA A 231 36.27 15.52 -4.86
C ALA A 231 37.70 15.93 -4.46
N ALA A 232 38.43 15.06 -3.75
CA ALA A 232 39.83 15.29 -3.40
C ALA A 232 40.73 15.32 -4.65
N LEU A 233 40.52 14.40 -5.60
CA LEU A 233 41.21 14.40 -6.89
C LEU A 233 40.93 15.67 -7.70
N ARG A 234 39.68 16.12 -7.74
CA ARG A 234 39.32 17.40 -8.40
C ARG A 234 40.04 18.58 -7.76
N ARG A 235 40.05 18.68 -6.43
CA ARG A 235 40.78 19.74 -5.72
C ARG A 235 42.28 19.70 -5.96
N SER A 236 42.87 18.50 -6.03
CA SER A 236 44.29 18.35 -6.38
C SER A 236 44.55 18.85 -7.80
N ASN A 237 43.75 18.41 -8.77
CA ASN A 237 43.87 18.85 -10.16
C ASN A 237 43.64 20.37 -10.31
N ASP A 238 42.70 20.95 -9.57
CA ASP A 238 42.48 22.39 -9.54
C ASP A 238 43.70 23.12 -8.96
N SER A 239 44.32 22.59 -7.91
CA SER A 239 45.54 23.17 -7.33
C SER A 239 46.77 23.05 -8.25
N ASP A 240 46.88 21.95 -9.00
CA ASP A 240 47.94 21.74 -9.98
C ASP A 240 47.75 22.62 -11.22
N ASN A 241 46.50 22.81 -11.69
CA ASN A 241 46.16 23.76 -12.74
C ASN A 241 46.44 25.22 -12.32
N VAL A 242 46.12 25.60 -11.08
CA VAL A 242 46.43 26.93 -10.53
C VAL A 242 47.94 27.15 -10.41
N ARG A 243 48.73 26.11 -10.08
CA ARG A 243 50.20 26.17 -10.13
C ARG A 243 50.73 26.36 -11.55
N GLN A 244 50.13 25.72 -12.55
CA GLN A 244 50.54 25.85 -13.96
C GLN A 244 50.23 27.22 -14.56
N LEU A 245 49.18 27.90 -14.09
CA LEU A 245 48.87 29.28 -14.49
C LEU A 245 49.86 30.33 -13.95
N GLY A 246 50.66 30.00 -12.93
CA GLY A 246 51.70 30.86 -12.35
C GLY A 246 53.09 30.73 -12.98
N THR A 247 53.32 29.73 -13.84
CA THR A 247 54.56 29.56 -14.60
C THR A 247 54.25 29.65 -16.09
N THR A 248 54.09 30.89 -16.55
CA THR A 248 54.03 31.23 -17.98
C THR A 248 55.41 30.99 -18.57
N GLY A 249 55.65 29.78 -19.08
CA GLY A 249 56.87 29.43 -19.80
C GLY A 249 57.35 28.02 -19.44
N MET A 250 57.18 27.10 -20.39
CA MET A 250 57.55 25.68 -20.34
C MET A 250 56.58 24.77 -19.58
N VAL A 251 55.52 24.36 -20.27
CA VAL A 251 54.83 23.11 -19.98
C VAL A 251 55.85 21.98 -20.14
N ARG A 252 56.34 21.40 -19.04
CA ARG A 252 57.03 20.11 -19.08
C ARG A 252 55.94 19.05 -19.10
N HIS A 253 55.68 18.47 -20.26
CA HIS A 253 54.86 17.29 -20.33
C HIS A 253 55.57 16.15 -19.58
N LEU A 254 54.81 15.29 -18.91
CA LEU A 254 55.36 14.08 -18.33
C LEU A 254 55.78 13.12 -19.47
N PRO A 255 56.92 12.42 -19.40
CA PRO A 255 57.49 11.66 -20.52
C PRO A 255 56.51 10.66 -21.15
N HIS A 256 55.68 10.01 -20.34
CA HIS A 256 54.68 9.03 -20.78
C HIS A 256 53.50 9.63 -21.54
N VAL A 257 53.23 10.93 -21.39
CA VAL A 257 52.17 11.64 -22.13
C VAL A 257 52.70 12.10 -23.48
N GLU A 258 53.99 12.47 -23.59
CA GLU A 258 54.62 12.77 -24.88
C GLU A 258 54.82 11.51 -25.73
N GLU A 259 55.22 10.38 -25.12
CA GLU A 259 55.30 9.09 -25.81
C GLU A 259 53.92 8.60 -26.26
N SER A 260 52.89 8.71 -25.42
CA SER A 260 51.55 8.27 -25.80
C SER A 260 50.89 9.17 -26.86
N LEU A 261 51.13 10.49 -26.82
CA LEU A 261 50.69 11.38 -27.90
C LEU A 261 51.45 11.11 -29.20
N ARG A 262 52.75 10.86 -29.12
CA ARG A 262 53.57 10.52 -30.29
C ARG A 262 53.14 9.20 -30.91
N GLU A 263 52.96 8.15 -30.12
CA GLU A 263 52.44 6.84 -30.56
C GLU A 263 51.04 6.97 -31.18
N PHE A 264 50.14 7.75 -30.55
CA PHE A 264 48.81 8.00 -31.09
C PHE A 264 48.86 8.74 -32.44
N THR A 265 49.73 9.75 -32.60
CA THR A 265 49.92 10.43 -33.90
C THR A 265 50.64 9.59 -34.95
N GLU A 266 51.56 8.70 -34.57
CA GLU A 266 52.20 7.76 -35.49
C GLU A 266 51.19 6.70 -35.98
N GLU A 267 50.36 6.14 -35.09
CA GLU A 267 49.29 5.19 -35.45
C GLU A 267 48.19 5.81 -36.33
N GLU A 268 47.72 7.03 -36.02
CA GLU A 268 46.69 7.67 -36.84
C GLU A 268 47.21 8.13 -38.21
N LYS A 269 48.49 8.51 -38.31
CA LYS A 269 49.10 8.90 -39.60
C LYS A 269 49.13 7.73 -40.58
N ASP A 270 49.51 6.53 -40.13
CA ASP A 270 49.52 5.33 -40.96
C ASP A 270 48.10 4.83 -41.30
N THR A 271 47.12 5.15 -40.46
CA THR A 271 45.71 4.77 -40.66
C THR A 271 44.99 5.66 -41.68
N TYR A 272 45.29 6.97 -41.72
CA TYR A 272 44.54 7.94 -42.54
C TYR A 272 45.32 8.56 -43.71
N PHE A 273 46.66 8.45 -43.75
CA PHE A 273 47.50 9.06 -44.79
C PHE A 273 48.52 8.08 -45.41
N ASN A 274 48.05 6.88 -45.78
CA ASN A 274 48.82 5.97 -46.63
C ASN A 274 48.85 6.48 -48.09
N PHE A 275 49.76 7.40 -48.40
CA PHE A 275 50.00 7.88 -49.78
C PHE A 275 50.89 6.95 -50.62
N ASN A 276 51.11 5.70 -50.18
CA ASN A 276 51.89 4.69 -50.91
C ASN A 276 51.02 3.49 -51.29
N GLU A 277 49.93 3.71 -52.03
CA GLU A 277 49.41 2.69 -52.94
C GLU A 277 49.92 3.00 -54.36
N PRO A 278 50.57 2.05 -55.05
CA PRO A 278 51.02 2.24 -56.41
C PRO A 278 49.80 2.37 -57.34
N VAL A 279 49.64 3.54 -57.95
CA VAL A 279 48.63 3.76 -59.00
C VAL A 279 48.90 2.77 -60.14
N ALA A 280 47.97 1.83 -60.32
CA ALA A 280 47.93 0.94 -61.46
C ALA A 280 47.87 1.76 -62.74
N SER A 281 48.91 1.65 -63.58
CA SER A 281 48.97 2.25 -64.90
C SER A 281 47.91 1.63 -65.82
N VAL A 282 46.82 2.36 -66.07
CA VAL A 282 45.93 2.12 -67.21
C VAL A 282 46.36 3.06 -68.34
N GLY A 283 46.64 2.46 -69.50
CA GLY A 283 47.59 2.95 -70.48
C GLY A 283 47.22 4.18 -71.31
N ALA A 284 48.25 4.74 -71.94
CA ALA A 284 48.13 5.62 -73.10
C ALA A 284 48.85 4.97 -74.28
N THR A 285 48.04 4.58 -75.26
CA THR A 285 48.40 4.30 -76.64
C THR A 285 49.09 5.50 -77.29
N GLY A 286 50.19 5.22 -77.99
CA GLY A 286 50.89 6.09 -78.94
C GLY A 286 51.87 5.25 -79.73
#